data_AF-A0A5J4PD43-F1
#
_entry.id   AF-A0A5J4PD43-F1
#
_cell.length_a   1.000
_cell.length_b   1.000
_cell.length_c   1.000
_cell.angle_alpha   90.00
_cell.angle_beta   90.00
_cell.angle_gamma   90.00
#
_symmetry.space_group_name_H-M   'P 1'
#
loop_
_entity.id
_entity.type
_entity.pdbx_description
1 polymer ?
#
loop_
_entity_poly.entity_id
_entity_poly.type
_entity_poly.pdbx_seq_one_letter_code
_entity_poly.pdbx_strand_id
1 'polypeptide(L)'
;NACGVFVDDIMLMDSPNHEKMVAPSQGTHLVFDKKFLPGDNAIMVPKTSDGRVLFAVPWHDKVVVGTTDIPRPQAELEPIPLKEEIDFILNTAALYFEQPPQYSDILSVFAGQRPLAAPKSDGKSTKELSRGHKIIVSNHKLITITGGKWTSYRRMAEDTVDKAIQLNLIETRKCRTKNLHIHGFRPNPDLNNHLYVYGSDEPKIKSLMAENPV
;
A
#
# COMPACT_ATOMS: atom_id res chain seq x y z
N ASN A 1 0.98 -1.44 18.26
CA ASN A 1 -0.02 -0.75 17.41
C ASN A 1 0.56 -0.54 16.02
N ALA A 2 0.02 -1.21 15.01
CA ALA A 2 0.44 -1.09 13.61
C ALA A 2 -0.78 -0.90 12.68
N CYS A 3 -1.80 -0.19 13.16
CA CYS A 3 -3.13 -0.13 12.55
C CYS A 3 -3.25 0.88 11.39
N GLY A 4 -2.15 1.22 10.72
CA GLY A 4 -2.15 2.08 9.52
C GLY A 4 -2.81 3.45 9.76
N VAL A 5 -3.88 3.75 9.02
CA VAL A 5 -4.62 5.01 9.16
C VAL A 5 -5.40 5.14 10.46
N PHE A 6 -5.59 4.04 11.20
CA PHE A 6 -6.32 3.96 12.47
C PHE A 6 -5.41 3.94 13.70
N VAL A 7 -4.12 4.24 13.55
CA VAL A 7 -3.19 4.22 14.70
C VAL A 7 -3.61 5.19 15.82
N ASP A 8 -4.20 6.33 15.47
CA ASP A 8 -4.64 7.35 16.43
C ASP A 8 -5.78 6.83 17.32
N ASP A 9 -6.68 5.98 16.80
CA ASP A 9 -7.79 5.41 17.57
C ASP A 9 -7.27 4.52 18.71
N ILE A 10 -6.28 3.68 18.41
CA ILE A 10 -5.62 2.82 19.41
C ILE A 10 -4.78 3.65 20.39
N MET A 11 -4.17 4.74 19.92
CA MET A 11 -3.41 5.64 20.80
C MET A 11 -4.32 6.41 21.77
N LEU A 12 -5.52 6.80 21.35
CA LEU A 12 -6.52 7.43 22.22
C LEU A 12 -7.03 6.47 23.30
N MET A 13 -7.14 5.17 22.98
CA MET A 13 -7.45 4.14 23.98
C MET A 13 -6.33 4.00 25.03
N ASP A 14 -5.07 4.15 24.62
CA ASP A 14 -3.91 4.08 25.53
C ASP A 14 -3.68 5.37 26.32
N SER A 15 -3.96 6.53 25.73
CA SER A 15 -3.76 7.85 26.32
C SER A 15 -4.84 8.81 25.82
N PRO A 16 -5.85 9.17 26.65
CA PRO A 16 -6.98 10.00 26.24
C PRO A 16 -6.62 11.40 25.72
N ASN A 17 -5.43 11.91 26.07
CA ASN A 17 -4.93 13.21 25.63
C ASN A 17 -4.01 13.13 24.39
N HIS A 18 -3.96 11.99 23.69
CA HIS A 18 -3.13 11.81 22.51
C HIS A 18 -3.56 12.76 21.39
N GLU A 19 -2.61 13.55 20.89
CA GLU A 19 -2.83 14.45 19.75
C GLU A 19 -2.80 13.66 18.43
N LYS A 20 -3.74 13.98 17.53
CA LYS A 20 -3.82 13.36 16.20
C LYS A 20 -2.50 13.53 15.46
N MET A 21 -1.91 12.41 15.03
CA MET A 21 -0.63 12.41 14.33
C MET A 21 -0.72 11.87 12.90
N VAL A 22 -1.84 11.27 12.52
CA VAL A 22 -2.09 10.79 11.15
C VAL A 22 -3.14 11.63 10.44
N ALA A 23 -2.82 12.05 9.23
CA ALA A 23 -3.74 12.62 8.26
C ALA A 23 -3.90 11.62 7.10
N PRO A 24 -5.06 10.95 6.97
CA PRO A 24 -5.29 10.03 5.88
C PRO A 24 -5.28 10.75 4.52
N SER A 25 -4.64 10.14 3.52
CA SER A 25 -4.73 10.60 2.13
C SER A 25 -5.12 9.45 1.22
N GLN A 26 -6.19 9.64 0.45
CA GLN A 26 -6.74 8.65 -0.43
C GLN A 26 -5.98 8.59 -1.76
N GLY A 27 -5.80 7.39 -2.27
CA GLY A 27 -5.39 7.15 -3.64
C GLY A 27 -6.24 6.09 -4.30
N THR A 28 -6.63 6.38 -5.54
CA THR A 28 -7.47 5.55 -6.40
C THR A 28 -6.64 5.00 -7.56
N HIS A 29 -6.96 3.77 -7.98
CA HIS A 29 -6.48 3.18 -9.23
C HIS A 29 -7.65 2.64 -10.05
N LEU A 30 -7.50 2.70 -11.37
CA LEU A 30 -8.41 2.10 -12.35
C LEU A 30 -7.72 0.92 -13.03
N VAL A 31 -8.49 -0.10 -13.38
CA VAL A 31 -8.02 -1.26 -14.15
C VAL A 31 -8.69 -1.23 -15.51
N PHE A 32 -7.88 -1.25 -16.57
CA PHE A 32 -8.34 -1.32 -17.95
C PHE A 32 -7.86 -2.60 -18.62
N ASP A 33 -8.43 -2.88 -19.78
CA ASP A 33 -7.95 -3.97 -20.63
C ASP A 33 -6.55 -3.69 -21.19
N LYS A 34 -5.72 -4.73 -21.39
CA LYS A 34 -4.34 -4.59 -21.92
C LYS A 34 -4.31 -3.95 -23.30
N LYS A 35 -5.41 -3.97 -24.08
CA LYS A 35 -5.50 -3.26 -25.37
C LYS A 35 -5.12 -1.77 -25.29
N PHE A 36 -5.26 -1.13 -24.13
CA PHE A 36 -4.92 0.29 -23.94
C PHE A 36 -3.42 0.53 -23.78
N LEU A 37 -2.67 -0.48 -23.33
CA LEU A 37 -1.21 -0.47 -23.21
C LEU A 37 -0.68 -1.87 -23.56
N PRO A 38 -0.55 -2.22 -24.85
CA PRO A 38 -0.27 -3.59 -25.28
C PRO A 38 1.11 -4.14 -24.86
N GLY A 39 2.08 -3.26 -24.58
CA GLY A 39 3.43 -3.65 -24.17
C GLY A 39 3.52 -4.12 -22.73
N ASP A 40 4.68 -4.70 -22.38
CA ASP A 40 4.95 -5.21 -21.03
C ASP A 40 5.71 -4.21 -20.14
N ASN A 41 5.98 -3.02 -20.66
CA ASN A 41 6.67 -1.96 -19.92
C ASN A 41 5.69 -1.05 -19.18
N ALA A 42 6.00 -0.74 -17.93
CA ALA A 42 5.27 0.29 -17.20
C ALA A 42 5.61 1.69 -17.72
N ILE A 43 4.60 2.56 -17.80
CA ILE A 43 4.77 3.99 -18.06
C ILE A 43 4.76 4.73 -16.73
N MET A 44 5.71 5.64 -16.56
CA MET A 44 5.69 6.65 -15.51
C MET A 44 5.50 8.02 -16.16
N VAL A 45 4.37 8.66 -15.88
CA VAL A 45 4.07 10.04 -16.25
C VAL A 45 4.66 10.94 -15.17
N PRO A 46 5.78 11.65 -15.42
CA PRO A 46 6.53 12.34 -14.38
C PRO A 46 5.87 13.64 -13.92
N LYS A 47 4.96 14.20 -14.72
CA LYS A 47 4.25 15.44 -14.43
C LYS A 47 2.84 15.40 -15.03
N THR A 48 1.86 15.13 -14.18
CA THR A 48 0.44 15.31 -14.50
C THR A 48 0.05 16.79 -14.50
N SER A 49 -1.19 17.10 -14.88
CA SER A 49 -1.72 18.48 -14.90
C SER A 49 -1.57 19.22 -13.56
N ASP A 50 -1.54 18.50 -12.46
CA ASP A 50 -1.34 19.02 -11.10
C ASP A 50 0.06 18.73 -10.50
N GLY A 51 1.00 18.29 -11.32
CA GLY A 51 2.41 18.11 -10.93
C GLY A 51 2.71 16.82 -10.15
N ARG A 52 1.76 15.88 -10.09
CA ARG A 52 1.96 14.53 -9.51
C ARG A 52 2.58 13.57 -10.52
N VAL A 53 2.87 12.36 -10.04
CA VAL A 53 3.31 11.22 -10.84
C VAL A 53 2.16 10.23 -10.96
N LEU A 54 1.93 9.72 -12.17
CA LEU A 54 0.98 8.66 -12.46
C LEU A 54 1.69 7.52 -13.17
N PHE A 55 1.32 6.30 -12.85
CA PHE A 55 1.83 5.07 -13.45
C PHE A 55 0.72 4.38 -14.22
N ALA A 56 1.09 3.76 -15.33
CA ALA A 56 0.31 2.73 -16.00
C ALA A 56 1.16 1.46 -16.00
N VAL A 57 0.75 0.44 -15.27
CA VAL A 57 1.53 -0.77 -15.01
C VAL A 57 0.80 -1.98 -15.60
N PRO A 58 1.38 -2.67 -16.60
CA PRO A 58 0.87 -3.96 -17.06
C PRO A 58 0.79 -4.96 -15.90
N TRP A 59 -0.36 -5.60 -15.75
CA TRP A 59 -0.63 -6.57 -14.68
C TRP A 59 -1.53 -7.67 -15.22
N HIS A 60 -0.96 -8.86 -15.42
CA HIS A 60 -1.58 -9.92 -16.22
C HIS A 60 -2.02 -9.39 -17.60
N ASP A 61 -3.22 -9.74 -18.06
CA ASP A 61 -3.81 -9.24 -19.31
C ASP A 61 -4.58 -7.92 -19.11
N LYS A 62 -4.13 -7.09 -18.17
CA LYS A 62 -4.76 -5.82 -17.79
C LYS A 62 -3.69 -4.75 -17.59
N VAL A 63 -4.13 -3.50 -17.41
CA VAL A 63 -3.26 -2.38 -17.01
C VAL A 63 -3.87 -1.68 -15.81
N VAL A 64 -3.05 -1.49 -14.76
CA VAL A 64 -3.42 -0.74 -13.56
C VAL A 64 -2.90 0.68 -13.70
N VAL A 65 -3.78 1.66 -13.60
CA VAL A 65 -3.46 3.08 -13.79
C VAL A 65 -3.79 3.86 -12.54
N GLY A 66 -2.81 4.62 -12.04
CA GLY A 66 -2.95 5.41 -10.83
C GLY A 66 -1.62 5.98 -10.36
N THR A 67 -1.56 6.72 -9.26
CA THR A 67 -2.62 6.94 -8.27
C THR A 67 -2.93 8.42 -8.15
N THR A 68 -4.05 8.71 -7.50
CA THR A 68 -4.35 10.02 -6.91
C THR A 68 -3.82 10.14 -5.48
N ASP A 69 -3.90 11.37 -4.97
CA ASP A 69 -3.50 11.76 -3.61
C ASP A 69 -4.46 12.87 -3.13
N ILE A 70 -5.56 12.48 -2.49
CA ILE A 70 -6.62 13.38 -2.01
C ILE A 70 -6.70 13.32 -0.48
N PRO A 71 -6.42 14.43 0.24
CA PRO A 71 -6.58 14.48 1.69
C PRO A 71 -7.98 14.09 2.13
N ARG A 72 -8.09 13.25 3.16
CA ARG A 72 -9.35 12.82 3.75
C ARG A 72 -9.46 13.36 5.18
N PRO A 73 -10.65 13.85 5.59
CA PRO A 73 -10.81 14.43 6.93
C PRO A 73 -10.62 13.38 8.04
N GLN A 74 -11.01 12.14 7.76
CA GLN A 74 -10.95 11.02 8.69
C GLN A 74 -10.59 9.73 7.96
N ALA A 75 -10.15 8.73 8.74
CA ALA A 75 -9.87 7.41 8.21
C ALA A 75 -11.20 6.68 7.92
N GLU A 76 -11.24 5.92 6.82
CA GLU A 76 -12.41 5.18 6.38
C GLU A 76 -12.07 3.69 6.30
N LEU A 77 -12.93 2.83 6.84
CA LEU A 77 -12.75 1.37 6.76
C LEU A 77 -12.88 0.87 5.32
N GLU A 78 -13.81 1.46 4.56
CA GLU A 78 -14.07 1.15 3.16
C GLU A 78 -13.97 2.44 2.33
N PRO A 79 -12.77 2.92 2.00
CA PRO A 79 -12.60 4.10 1.16
C PRO A 79 -13.20 3.88 -0.23
N ILE A 80 -14.03 4.82 -0.68
CA ILE A 80 -14.66 4.77 -2.00
C ILE A 80 -13.97 5.77 -2.93
N PRO A 81 -13.63 5.37 -4.18
CA PRO A 81 -13.08 6.28 -5.19
C PRO A 81 -13.96 7.51 -5.42
N LEU A 82 -13.36 8.69 -5.51
CA LEU A 82 -14.09 9.91 -5.85
C LEU A 82 -14.20 10.07 -7.37
N LYS A 83 -15.29 10.70 -7.83
CA LYS A 83 -15.49 10.97 -9.26
C LYS A 83 -14.33 11.81 -9.83
N GLU A 84 -13.85 12.80 -9.09
CA GLU A 84 -12.77 13.68 -9.54
C GLU A 84 -11.44 12.90 -9.67
N GLU A 85 -11.24 11.85 -8.86
CA GLU A 85 -10.07 10.97 -8.97
C GLU A 85 -10.13 10.11 -10.22
N ILE A 86 -11.31 9.55 -10.53
CA ILE A 86 -11.55 8.78 -11.75
C ILE A 86 -11.37 9.66 -12.98
N ASP A 87 -11.99 10.84 -12.99
CA ASP A 87 -11.87 11.84 -14.07
C ASP A 87 -10.40 12.22 -14.27
N PHE A 88 -9.63 12.44 -13.20
CA PHE A 88 -8.20 12.75 -13.28
C PHE A 88 -7.40 11.63 -13.95
N ILE A 89 -7.64 10.37 -13.56
CA ILE A 89 -6.91 9.22 -14.12
C ILE A 89 -7.27 9.03 -15.59
N LEU A 90 -8.56 9.08 -15.95
CA LEU A 90 -9.01 8.95 -17.34
C LEU A 90 -8.41 10.04 -18.23
N ASN A 91 -8.51 11.30 -17.81
CA ASN A 91 -7.97 12.44 -18.56
C ASN A 91 -6.45 12.33 -18.73
N THR A 92 -5.73 11.88 -17.70
CA THR A 92 -4.28 11.69 -17.80
C THR A 92 -3.95 10.52 -18.72
N ALA A 93 -4.64 9.38 -18.58
CA ALA A 93 -4.41 8.18 -19.39
C ALA A 93 -4.67 8.43 -20.89
N ALA A 94 -5.69 9.24 -21.21
CA ALA A 94 -6.03 9.61 -22.58
C ALA A 94 -4.90 10.33 -23.34
N LEU A 95 -3.92 10.91 -22.62
CA LEU A 95 -2.75 11.57 -23.24
C LEU A 95 -1.65 10.58 -23.65
N TYR A 96 -1.67 9.34 -23.14
CA TYR A 96 -0.58 8.36 -23.30
C TYR A 96 -1.03 7.04 -23.93
N PHE A 97 -2.30 6.69 -23.83
CA PHE A 97 -2.84 5.46 -24.44
C PHE A 97 -3.11 5.64 -25.93
N GLU A 98 -3.04 4.54 -26.68
CA GLU A 98 -3.32 4.52 -28.12
C GLU A 98 -4.75 5.00 -28.43
N GLN A 99 -5.69 4.68 -27.53
CA GLN A 99 -7.08 5.14 -27.58
C GLN A 99 -7.46 5.76 -26.23
N PRO A 100 -8.19 6.89 -26.22
CA PRO A 100 -8.59 7.54 -24.98
C PRO A 100 -9.63 6.68 -24.24
N PRO A 101 -9.31 6.17 -23.04
CA PRO A 101 -10.23 5.32 -22.29
C PRO A 101 -11.46 6.11 -21.82
N GLN A 102 -12.62 5.47 -21.80
CA GLN A 102 -13.86 6.01 -21.28
C GLN A 102 -14.25 5.33 -19.95
N TYR A 103 -15.24 5.89 -19.27
CA TYR A 103 -15.82 5.28 -18.05
C TYR A 103 -16.26 3.83 -18.26
N SER A 104 -16.84 3.52 -19.43
CA SER A 104 -17.29 2.17 -19.79
C SER A 104 -16.16 1.15 -19.96
N ASP A 105 -14.91 1.61 -20.09
CA ASP A 105 -13.74 0.74 -20.23
C ASP A 105 -13.13 0.33 -18.87
N ILE A 106 -13.61 0.91 -17.77
CA ILE A 106 -13.11 0.60 -16.42
C ILE A 106 -13.65 -0.78 -16.01
N LEU A 107 -12.74 -1.75 -15.87
CA LEU A 107 -13.06 -3.13 -15.46
C LEU A 107 -13.08 -3.31 -13.95
N SER A 108 -12.29 -2.51 -13.24
CA SER A 108 -12.26 -2.49 -11.77
C SER A 108 -11.72 -1.16 -11.28
N VAL A 109 -12.12 -0.78 -10.07
CA VAL A 109 -11.61 0.40 -9.36
C VAL A 109 -11.34 0.04 -7.90
N PHE A 110 -10.27 0.55 -7.34
CA PHE A 110 -9.99 0.42 -5.92
C PHE A 110 -9.36 1.69 -5.36
N ALA A 111 -9.72 2.01 -4.10
CA ALA A 111 -9.18 3.12 -3.35
C ALA A 111 -8.58 2.61 -2.03
N GLY A 112 -7.58 3.33 -1.54
CA GLY A 112 -6.96 3.07 -0.25
C GLY A 112 -6.43 4.34 0.37
N GLN A 113 -6.32 4.37 1.69
CA GLN A 113 -5.84 5.53 2.44
C GLN A 113 -4.43 5.31 2.99
N ARG A 114 -3.58 6.30 2.81
CA ARG A 114 -2.20 6.33 3.28
C ARG A 114 -2.14 7.04 4.63
N PRO A 115 -1.45 6.49 5.65
CA PRO A 115 -1.26 7.16 6.92
C PRO A 115 -0.13 8.20 6.80
N LEU A 116 -0.46 9.39 6.28
CA LEU A 116 0.48 10.50 6.23
C LEU A 116 0.56 11.16 7.59
N ALA A 117 1.63 11.91 7.85
CA ALA A 117 1.74 12.60 9.12
C ALA A 117 0.92 13.90 9.12
N ALA A 118 0.17 14.13 10.21
CA ALA A 118 -0.61 15.33 10.40
C ALA A 118 0.29 16.58 10.51
N PRO A 119 -0.11 17.72 9.93
CA PRO A 119 0.52 18.99 10.20
C PRO A 119 0.42 19.36 11.68
N LYS A 120 1.51 19.84 12.29
CA LYS A 120 1.45 20.43 13.62
C LYS A 120 0.80 21.81 13.56
N SER A 121 0.06 22.18 14.60
CA SER A 121 -0.67 23.45 14.75
C SER A 121 0.21 24.71 14.60
N ASP A 122 1.53 24.59 14.68
CA ASP A 122 2.48 25.73 14.73
C ASP A 122 3.01 26.18 13.36
N GLY A 123 2.42 25.76 12.24
CA GLY A 123 2.75 26.28 10.90
C GLY A 123 4.18 26.01 10.40
N LYS A 124 5.01 25.27 11.16
CA LYS A 124 6.34 24.84 10.70
C LYS A 124 6.18 23.77 9.63
N SER A 125 6.45 24.19 8.39
CA SER A 125 6.56 23.42 7.15
C SER A 125 6.83 21.92 7.36
N THR A 126 5.83 21.10 7.04
CA THR A 126 5.82 19.64 7.11
C THR A 126 6.63 18.95 6.01
N LYS A 127 7.44 19.68 5.23
CA LYS A 127 8.21 19.09 4.11
C LYS A 127 9.14 17.94 4.56
N GLU A 128 9.66 17.97 5.80
CA GLU A 128 10.49 16.90 6.37
C GLU A 128 9.72 15.77 7.08
N LEU A 129 8.41 15.91 7.32
CA LEU A 129 7.58 14.81 7.84
C LEU A 129 7.29 13.72 6.78
N SER A 130 7.94 13.81 5.62
CA SER A 130 7.51 13.16 4.41
C SER A 130 8.24 11.82 4.18
N ARG A 131 7.43 10.75 4.12
CA ARG A 131 7.70 9.44 3.47
C ARG A 131 8.47 8.35 4.24
N GLY A 132 8.96 8.60 5.46
CA GLY A 132 9.51 7.56 6.35
C GLY A 132 8.46 6.89 7.26
N HIS A 133 8.83 5.80 7.93
CA HIS A 133 8.07 5.27 9.07
C HIS A 133 8.49 5.96 10.38
N LYS A 134 7.59 6.00 11.36
CA LYS A 134 7.86 6.49 12.71
C LYS A 134 7.53 5.41 13.72
N ILE A 135 8.35 5.29 14.75
CA ILE A 135 8.11 4.43 15.91
C ILE A 135 7.96 5.32 17.13
N ILE A 136 6.82 5.22 17.79
CA ILE A 136 6.46 5.97 19.00
C ILE A 136 6.24 4.98 20.13
N VAL A 137 6.61 5.37 21.33
CA VAL A 137 6.44 4.56 22.53
C VAL A 137 5.69 5.40 23.54
N SER A 138 4.53 4.92 23.98
CA SER A 138 3.77 5.61 25.02
C SER A 138 4.33 5.34 26.42
N ASN A 139 3.83 6.06 27.42
CA ASN A 139 4.19 5.85 28.82
C ASN A 139 3.84 4.44 29.33
N HIS A 140 2.81 3.80 28.74
CA HIS A 140 2.42 2.43 29.05
C HIS A 140 3.17 1.39 28.21
N LYS A 141 4.26 1.80 27.53
CA LYS A 141 5.12 0.95 26.70
C LYS A 141 4.41 0.39 25.45
N LEU A 142 3.30 1.00 25.02
CA LEU A 142 2.70 0.69 23.72
C LEU A 142 3.63 1.18 22.61
N ILE A 143 4.15 0.25 21.80
CA ILE A 143 4.93 0.58 20.61
C ILE A 143 3.97 0.78 19.44
N THR A 144 4.00 1.96 18.85
CA THR A 144 3.20 2.35 17.69
C THR A 144 4.10 2.59 16.49
N ILE A 145 3.80 1.95 15.37
CA ILE A 145 4.42 2.23 14.07
C ILE A 145 3.40 2.83 13.11
N THR A 146 3.76 3.92 12.45
CA THR A 146 2.92 4.58 11.43
C THR A 146 3.76 5.15 10.29
N GLY A 147 3.10 5.49 9.18
CA GLY A 147 3.76 5.84 7.92
C GLY A 147 4.49 4.66 7.29
N GLY A 148 5.57 4.97 6.57
CA GLY A 148 6.35 3.96 5.85
C GLY A 148 5.70 3.49 4.54
N LYS A 149 6.44 2.66 3.82
CA LYS A 149 6.02 2.11 2.52
C LYS A 149 6.01 0.59 2.58
N TRP A 150 5.21 -0.01 1.70
CA TRP A 150 5.29 -1.45 1.46
C TRP A 150 6.73 -1.88 1.14
N THR A 151 7.45 -1.15 0.31
CA THR A 151 8.84 -1.48 -0.07
C THR A 151 9.82 -1.51 1.10
N SER A 152 9.51 -0.84 2.22
CA SER A 152 10.35 -0.80 3.42
C SER A 152 9.84 -1.68 4.56
N TYR A 153 8.77 -2.47 4.36
CA TYR A 153 8.07 -3.18 5.45
C TYR A 153 8.99 -4.05 6.32
N ARG A 154 9.95 -4.78 5.69
CA ARG A 154 10.89 -5.65 6.43
C ARG A 154 11.78 -4.84 7.37
N ARG A 155 12.27 -3.69 6.91
CA ARG A 155 13.12 -2.82 7.72
C ARG A 155 12.32 -2.14 8.82
N MET A 156 11.10 -1.70 8.51
CA MET A 156 10.14 -1.17 9.49
C MET A 156 9.86 -2.16 10.64
N ALA A 157 9.68 -3.43 10.31
CA ALA A 157 9.48 -4.49 11.28
C ALA A 157 10.73 -4.72 12.14
N GLU A 158 11.90 -4.77 11.51
CA GLU A 158 13.20 -4.88 12.21
C GLU A 158 13.39 -3.73 13.21
N ASP A 159 13.23 -2.47 12.79
CA ASP A 159 13.39 -1.31 13.67
C ASP A 159 12.37 -1.33 14.85
N THR A 160 11.16 -1.86 14.62
CA THR A 160 10.11 -1.98 15.64
C THR A 160 10.44 -3.06 16.67
N VAL A 161 10.93 -4.21 16.22
CA VAL A 161 11.40 -5.30 17.10
C VAL A 161 12.62 -4.84 17.90
N ASP A 162 13.56 -4.15 17.25
CA ASP A 162 14.72 -3.56 17.92
C ASP A 162 14.30 -2.57 19.01
N LYS A 163 13.25 -1.77 18.77
CA LYS A 163 12.68 -0.89 19.80
C LYS A 163 12.09 -1.68 20.98
N ALA A 164 11.41 -2.79 20.72
CA ALA A 164 10.91 -3.65 21.79
C ALA A 164 12.02 -4.28 22.63
N ILE A 165 13.14 -4.68 21.99
CA ILE A 165 14.34 -5.16 22.66
C ILE A 165 14.95 -4.05 23.53
N GLN A 166 15.13 -2.83 23.00
CA GLN A 166 15.67 -1.69 23.75
C GLN A 166 14.87 -1.35 25.00
N LEU A 167 13.55 -1.58 24.97
CA LEU A 167 12.64 -1.36 26.10
C LEU A 167 12.57 -2.54 27.07
N ASN A 168 13.34 -3.61 26.83
CA ASN A 168 13.32 -4.87 27.57
C ASN A 168 11.93 -5.51 27.63
N LEU A 169 11.12 -5.37 26.56
CA LEU A 169 9.81 -6.01 26.46
C LEU A 169 9.92 -7.45 25.96
N ILE A 170 11.00 -7.76 25.26
CA ILE A 170 11.29 -9.07 24.68
C ILE A 170 12.78 -9.38 24.81
N GLU A 171 13.13 -10.66 24.68
CA GLU A 171 14.52 -11.11 24.68
C GLU A 171 15.33 -10.49 23.53
N THR A 172 16.59 -10.16 23.80
CA THR A 172 17.51 -9.70 22.75
C THR A 172 17.82 -10.84 21.78
N ARG A 173 17.52 -10.63 20.49
CA ARG A 173 17.87 -11.56 19.40
C ARG A 173 18.35 -10.79 18.18
N LYS A 174 19.30 -11.37 17.45
CA LYS A 174 19.73 -10.81 16.15
C LYS A 174 18.64 -11.00 15.11
N CYS A 175 18.32 -9.95 14.35
CA CYS A 175 17.40 -10.03 13.23
C CYS A 175 17.95 -10.96 12.13
N ARG A 176 17.10 -11.86 11.64
CA ARG A 176 17.45 -12.84 10.58
C ARG A 176 16.65 -12.64 9.30
N THR A 177 15.66 -11.74 9.30
CA THR A 177 14.63 -11.61 8.24
C THR A 177 15.18 -11.22 6.88
N LYS A 178 16.40 -10.66 6.81
CA LYS A 178 17.06 -10.32 5.53
C LYS A 178 17.26 -11.54 4.62
N ASN A 179 17.51 -12.71 5.21
CA ASN A 179 17.81 -13.94 4.46
C ASN A 179 16.72 -15.02 4.63
N LEU A 180 15.62 -14.69 5.32
CA LEU A 180 14.51 -15.62 5.49
C LEU A 180 13.58 -15.51 4.30
N HIS A 181 13.29 -16.64 3.69
CA HIS A 181 12.22 -16.73 2.71
C HIS A 181 10.85 -16.59 3.39
N ILE A 182 9.94 -15.86 2.76
CA ILE A 182 8.54 -15.84 3.17
C ILE A 182 7.90 -17.21 2.90
N HIS A 183 6.85 -17.54 3.67
CA HIS A 183 6.03 -18.71 3.37
C HIS A 183 5.53 -18.64 1.92
N GLY A 184 5.47 -19.79 1.24
CA GLY A 184 5.18 -19.85 -0.19
C GLY A 184 6.41 -19.74 -1.09
N PHE A 185 7.59 -19.35 -0.59
CA PHE A 185 8.79 -19.29 -1.43
C PHE A 185 9.08 -20.63 -2.11
N ARG A 186 9.25 -20.57 -3.43
CA ARG A 186 9.60 -21.71 -4.26
C ARG A 186 10.60 -21.26 -5.33
N PRO A 187 11.74 -21.96 -5.49
CA PRO A 187 12.66 -21.65 -6.56
C PRO A 187 12.03 -21.99 -7.92
N ASN A 188 12.22 -21.11 -8.90
CA ASN A 188 11.82 -21.30 -10.31
C ASN A 188 10.33 -21.69 -10.49
N PRO A 189 9.37 -20.86 -10.05
CA PRO A 189 7.96 -21.12 -10.29
C PRO A 189 7.64 -21.07 -11.79
N ASP A 190 6.73 -21.94 -12.23
CA ASP A 190 6.19 -21.88 -13.60
C ASP A 190 5.11 -20.79 -13.66
N LEU A 191 5.47 -19.61 -14.19
CA LEU A 191 4.58 -18.46 -14.28
C LEU A 191 3.42 -18.64 -15.28
N ASN A 192 3.46 -19.68 -16.13
CA ASN A 192 2.35 -19.99 -17.04
C ASN A 192 1.24 -20.80 -16.36
N ASN A 193 1.53 -21.43 -15.22
CA ASN A 193 0.56 -22.18 -14.45
C ASN A 193 -0.13 -21.26 -13.45
N HIS A 194 -1.43 -21.01 -13.60
CA HIS A 194 -2.19 -20.12 -12.70
C HIS A 194 -2.09 -20.45 -11.20
N LEU A 195 -1.73 -21.68 -10.83
CA LEU A 195 -1.49 -22.08 -9.43
C LEU A 195 -0.16 -21.58 -8.86
N TYR A 196 0.72 -20.95 -9.65
CA TYR A 196 2.02 -20.45 -9.21
C TYR A 196 1.92 -19.48 -8.03
N VAL A 197 0.77 -18.78 -7.91
CA VAL A 197 0.47 -17.83 -6.83
C VAL A 197 0.50 -18.47 -5.44
N TYR A 198 0.29 -19.78 -5.34
CA TYR A 198 0.33 -20.53 -4.08
C TYR A 198 1.76 -20.99 -3.69
N GLY A 199 2.72 -20.88 -4.60
CA GLY A 199 4.13 -21.14 -4.29
C GLY A 199 4.38 -22.55 -3.77
N SER A 200 4.96 -22.67 -2.56
CA SER A 200 5.22 -23.97 -1.90
C SER A 200 3.97 -24.76 -1.53
N ASP A 201 2.80 -24.12 -1.47
CA ASP A 201 1.53 -24.78 -1.14
C ASP A 201 0.84 -25.39 -2.36
N GLU A 202 1.31 -25.10 -3.58
CA GLU A 202 0.75 -25.62 -4.84
C GLU A 202 0.47 -27.15 -4.82
N PRO A 203 1.37 -28.04 -4.33
CA PRO A 203 1.09 -29.47 -4.29
C PRO A 203 -0.12 -29.83 -3.42
N LYS A 204 -0.31 -29.13 -2.28
CA LYS A 204 -1.46 -29.37 -1.39
C LYS A 204 -2.76 -28.91 -2.04
N ILE A 205 -2.73 -27.76 -2.72
CA ILE A 205 -3.89 -27.28 -3.48
C ILE A 205 -4.28 -28.30 -4.56
N LYS A 206 -3.30 -28.86 -5.28
CA LYS A 206 -3.54 -29.93 -6.27
C LYS A 206 -4.15 -31.19 -5.64
N SER A 207 -3.67 -31.62 -4.47
CA SER A 207 -4.28 -32.75 -3.73
C SER A 207 -5.73 -32.47 -3.38
N LEU A 208 -6.05 -31.27 -2.86
CA LEU A 208 -7.41 -30.88 -2.51
C LEU A 208 -8.35 -30.88 -3.74
N MET A 209 -7.87 -30.41 -4.88
CA MET A 209 -8.62 -30.44 -6.14
C MET A 209 -8.90 -31.87 -6.63
N ALA A 210 -7.99 -32.80 -6.39
CA ALA A 210 -8.15 -34.21 -6.78
C ALA A 210 -9.08 -34.99 -5.84
N GLU A 211 -9.12 -34.62 -4.55
CA GLU A 211 -10.00 -35.25 -3.55
C GLU A 211 -11.47 -34.86 -3.73
N ASN A 212 -11.74 -33.62 -4.15
CA ASN A 212 -13.08 -33.13 -4.46
C ASN A 212 -13.12 -32.49 -5.86
N PRO A 213 -13.11 -33.30 -6.93
CA PRO A 213 -13.27 -32.78 -8.27
C PRO A 213 -14.67 -32.18 -8.40
N VAL A 214 -14.72 -30.89 -8.77
CA VAL A 214 -15.96 -30.16 -9.12
C VAL A 214 -16.50 -30.68 -10.45
#